data_AF-A0A3L7VG76-F1
#
_entry.id   AF-A0A3L7VG76-F1
#
_cell.length_a   1.000
_cell.length_b   1.000
_cell.length_c   1.000
_cell.angle_alpha   90.00
_cell.angle_beta   90.00
_cell.angle_gamma   90.00
#
_symmetry.space_group_name_H-M   'P 1'
#
loop_
_entity.id
_entity.type
_entity.pdbx_description
1 polymer ?
#
loop_
_entity_poly.entity_id
_entity_poly.type
_entity_poly.pdbx_seq_one_letter_code
_entity_poly.pdbx_strand_id
1 'polypeptide(L)'
;CRSAGSSAVLVAREAQWAQITLPSGEIRRVPAACRATIGAIGNSEHMNVRLGKAGRSRWMGMRPHVRGTAMNPIDHPHGGGEGRTKGGRHPVSPTGKSAKGGGTRKPRKPSGAAIIRRRKSRRYGQLKLR
;
A
#
# COMPACT_ATOMS: atom_id res chain seq x y z
N CYS A 1 12.65 -5.39 -3.58
CA CYS A 1 12.77 -3.91 -3.66
C CYS A 1 13.12 -3.59 -5.09
N ARG A 2 12.27 -2.87 -5.81
CA ARG A 2 12.42 -2.63 -7.27
C ARG A 2 12.03 -1.21 -7.69
N SER A 3 11.31 -0.49 -6.83
CA SER A 3 10.94 0.91 -7.05
C SER A 3 12.15 1.82 -6.82
N ALA A 4 12.14 2.99 -7.46
CA ALA A 4 13.14 4.04 -7.30
C ALA A 4 13.38 4.36 -5.81
N GLY A 5 14.64 4.45 -5.39
CA GLY A 5 15.02 4.73 -3.99
C GLY A 5 14.74 3.61 -2.98
N SER A 6 14.18 2.46 -3.40
CA SER A 6 13.83 1.39 -2.45
C SER A 6 15.00 0.47 -2.13
N SER A 7 15.08 0.04 -0.87
CA SER A 7 16.06 -0.94 -0.38
C SER A 7 15.44 -1.87 0.67
N ALA A 8 16.10 -2.97 1.00
CA ALA A 8 15.76 -3.82 2.13
C ALA A 8 17.04 -4.07 2.94
N VAL A 9 16.86 -4.32 4.24
CA VAL A 9 17.98 -4.55 5.16
C VAL A 9 17.92 -5.99 5.65
N LEU A 10 19.05 -6.71 5.55
CA LEU A 10 19.21 -8.01 6.16
C LEU A 10 19.35 -7.83 7.68
N VAL A 11 18.50 -8.50 8.44
CA VAL A 11 18.49 -8.41 9.92
C VAL A 11 19.24 -9.59 10.53
N ALA A 12 18.91 -10.80 10.09
CA ALA A 12 19.49 -12.03 10.60
C ALA A 12 19.45 -13.12 9.53
N ARG A 13 20.33 -14.10 9.64
CA ARG A 13 20.31 -15.32 8.82
C ARG A 13 20.42 -16.51 9.76
N GLU A 14 19.53 -17.48 9.58
CA GLU A 14 19.45 -18.68 10.39
C GLU A 14 19.19 -19.88 9.48
N ALA A 15 20.19 -20.77 9.38
CA ALA A 15 20.17 -21.95 8.54
C ALA A 15 19.62 -21.66 7.12
N GLN A 16 18.44 -22.20 6.80
CA GLN A 16 17.78 -22.10 5.49
C GLN A 16 16.96 -20.81 5.30
N TRP A 17 16.87 -19.94 6.31
CA TRP A 17 16.06 -18.74 6.30
C TRP A 17 16.89 -17.48 6.57
N ALA A 18 16.47 -16.38 5.97
CA ALA A 18 16.99 -15.04 6.24
C ALA A 18 15.82 -14.13 6.63
N GLN A 19 16.03 -13.28 7.62
CA GLN A 19 15.10 -12.25 8.05
C GLN A 19 15.48 -10.92 7.42
N ILE A 20 14.55 -10.32 6.69
CA ILE A 20 14.76 -9.03 6.02
C ILE A 20 13.71 -8.01 6.48
N THR A 21 14.15 -6.78 6.66
CA THR A 21 13.26 -5.62 6.80
C THR A 21 12.97 -5.07 5.42
N LEU A 22 11.70 -5.15 5.00
CA LEU A 22 11.22 -4.65 3.72
C LEU A 22 11.06 -3.12 3.73
N PRO A 23 10.97 -2.45 2.55
CA PRO A 23 10.73 -1.00 2.46
C PRO A 23 9.43 -0.55 3.16
N SER A 24 8.48 -1.46 3.34
CA SER A 24 7.24 -1.21 4.09
C SER A 24 7.44 -1.16 5.61
N GLY A 25 8.62 -1.52 6.11
CA GLY A 25 8.91 -1.75 7.53
C GLY A 25 8.45 -3.12 8.05
N GLU A 26 7.91 -3.99 7.20
CA GLU A 26 7.58 -5.38 7.53
C GLU A 26 8.88 -6.20 7.69
N ILE A 27 9.00 -6.97 8.78
CA ILE A 27 10.06 -7.97 8.93
C ILE A 27 9.51 -9.31 8.44
N ARG A 28 10.22 -9.88 7.46
CA ARG A 28 9.80 -11.09 6.76
C ARG A 28 10.94 -12.08 6.62
N ARG A 29 10.62 -13.36 6.77
CA ARG A 29 11.49 -14.48 6.45
C ARG A 29 11.44 -14.81 4.96
N VAL A 30 12.60 -15.01 4.38
CA VAL A 30 12.81 -15.47 3.00
C VAL A 30 13.82 -16.62 3.00
N PRO A 31 13.76 -17.57 2.06
CA PRO A 31 14.78 -18.61 1.94
C PRO A 31 16.17 -17.99 1.76
N ALA A 32 17.18 -18.55 2.43
CA ALA A 32 18.55 -18.04 2.39
C ALA A 32 19.19 -18.15 0.99
N ALA A 33 18.67 -19.04 0.14
CA ALA A 33 19.07 -19.20 -1.26
C ALA A 33 18.57 -18.09 -2.20
N CYS A 34 17.67 -17.20 -1.74
CA CYS A 34 17.17 -16.11 -2.58
C CYS A 34 18.28 -15.12 -2.96
N ARG A 35 18.33 -14.75 -4.24
CA ARG A 35 19.29 -13.76 -4.76
C ARG A 35 18.90 -12.34 -4.34
N ALA A 36 19.90 -11.53 -4.04
CA ALA A 36 19.77 -10.10 -3.80
C ALA A 36 20.99 -9.36 -4.38
N THR A 37 20.80 -8.08 -4.69
CA THR A 37 21.88 -7.18 -5.10
C THR A 37 22.19 -6.23 -3.95
N ILE A 38 23.47 -6.00 -3.68
CA ILE A 38 23.92 -5.08 -2.64
C ILE A 38 23.67 -3.64 -3.08
N GLY A 39 23.19 -2.81 -2.16
CA GLY A 39 22.92 -1.39 -2.39
C GLY A 39 21.44 -1.03 -2.42
N ALA A 40 21.17 0.26 -2.59
CA ALA A 40 19.82 0.79 -2.79
C ALA A 40 19.58 1.04 -4.29
N ILE A 41 18.32 1.03 -4.69
CA ILE A 41 17.96 1.40 -6.05
C ILE A 41 18.15 2.91 -6.22
N GLY A 42 18.79 3.31 -7.33
CA GLY A 42 19.00 4.71 -7.66
C GLY A 42 17.71 5.51 -7.87
N ASN A 43 17.86 6.78 -8.26
CA ASN A 43 16.74 7.70 -8.47
C ASN A 43 15.89 7.91 -7.19
N SER A 44 16.54 8.11 -6.04
CA SER A 44 15.86 8.39 -4.76
C SER A 44 15.00 9.65 -4.80
N GLU A 45 15.39 10.63 -5.61
CA GLU A 45 14.67 11.90 -5.80
C GLU A 45 13.38 11.77 -6.60
N HIS A 46 13.07 10.59 -7.15
CA HIS A 46 11.84 10.36 -7.89
C HIS A 46 10.57 10.77 -7.10
N MET A 47 10.61 10.65 -5.77
CA MET A 47 9.49 11.05 -4.90
C MET A 47 9.26 12.57 -4.84
N ASN A 48 10.26 13.37 -5.21
CA ASN A 48 10.20 14.84 -5.18
C ASN A 48 9.65 15.44 -6.47
N VAL A 49 9.46 14.61 -7.52
CA VAL A 49 8.99 15.06 -8.82
C VAL A 49 7.56 15.61 -8.72
N ARG A 50 7.36 16.86 -9.12
CA ARG A 50 6.04 17.49 -9.25
C ARG A 50 5.57 17.41 -10.71
N LEU A 51 4.33 16.95 -10.92
CA LEU A 51 3.79 16.79 -12.27
C LEU A 51 3.42 18.12 -12.94
N GLY A 52 3.06 19.14 -12.16
CA GLY A 52 2.77 20.51 -12.61
C GLY A 52 1.43 20.69 -13.31
N LYS A 53 1.09 19.83 -14.29
CA LYS A 53 -0.14 19.94 -15.09
C LYS A 53 -0.87 18.61 -15.25
N ALA A 54 -2.18 18.66 -15.46
CA ALA A 54 -3.01 17.48 -15.70
C ALA A 54 -2.56 16.66 -16.93
N GLY A 55 -2.08 17.32 -17.99
CA GLY A 55 -1.59 16.68 -19.20
C GLY A 55 -0.41 15.72 -18.96
N ARG A 56 0.47 16.02 -17.99
CA ARG A 56 1.59 15.13 -17.67
C ARG A 56 1.12 13.81 -17.06
N SER A 57 0.05 13.84 -16.24
CA SER A 57 -0.61 12.62 -15.76
C SER A 57 -1.17 11.78 -16.91
N ARG A 58 -1.72 12.44 -17.93
CA ARG A 58 -2.23 11.75 -19.13
C ARG A 58 -1.12 11.08 -19.94
N TRP A 59 0.05 11.71 -20.07
CA TRP A 59 1.22 11.11 -20.72
C TRP A 59 1.72 9.85 -20.00
N MET A 60 1.53 9.77 -18.68
CA MET A 60 1.82 8.55 -17.89
C MET A 60 0.69 7.51 -17.95
N GLY A 61 -0.32 7.68 -18.80
CA GLY A 61 -1.46 6.77 -18.93
C GLY A 61 -2.50 6.86 -17.81
N MET A 62 -2.41 7.85 -16.93
CA MET A 62 -3.34 8.02 -15.81
C MET A 62 -4.55 8.86 -16.23
N ARG A 63 -5.74 8.25 -16.29
CA ARG A 63 -7.01 8.94 -16.57
C ARG A 63 -7.51 9.71 -15.33
N PRO A 64 -8.35 10.76 -15.51
CA PRO A 64 -8.99 11.44 -14.39
C PRO A 64 -9.78 10.47 -13.51
N HIS A 65 -9.69 10.62 -12.19
CA HIS A 65 -10.42 9.80 -11.22
C HIS A 65 -11.52 10.63 -10.58
N VAL A 66 -12.77 10.17 -10.68
CA VAL A 66 -13.96 10.87 -10.14
C VAL A 66 -14.17 10.43 -8.69
N ARG A 67 -14.44 11.40 -7.79
CA ARG A 67 -14.73 11.11 -6.38
C ARG A 67 -16.12 10.50 -6.24
N GLY A 68 -16.28 9.51 -5.36
CA GLY A 68 -17.59 8.92 -5.06
C GLY A 68 -18.65 9.90 -4.54
N THR A 69 -18.24 11.00 -3.90
CA THR A 69 -19.16 12.07 -3.46
C THR A 69 -19.67 12.97 -4.58
N ALA A 70 -19.14 12.83 -5.80
CA ALA A 70 -19.62 13.54 -6.99
C ALA A 70 -20.51 12.65 -7.87
N MET A 71 -20.84 11.44 -7.41
CA MET A 71 -21.63 10.45 -8.15
C MET A 71 -23.06 10.37 -7.60
N ASN A 72 -23.92 9.60 -8.26
CA ASN A 72 -25.27 9.32 -7.78
C ASN A 72 -25.28 8.12 -6.80
N PRO A 73 -26.34 7.94 -5.99
CA PRO A 73 -26.45 6.82 -5.05
C PRO A 73 -26.32 5.43 -5.71
N ILE A 74 -26.69 5.31 -6.99
CA ILE A 74 -26.58 4.08 -7.78
C ILE A 74 -25.12 3.71 -8.12
N ASP A 75 -24.26 4.71 -8.30
CA ASP A 75 -22.87 4.52 -8.75
C ASP A 75 -21.92 4.31 -7.58
N HIS A 76 -22.16 5.00 -6.47
CA HIS A 76 -21.28 4.95 -5.30
C HIS A 76 -22.07 5.09 -4.00
N PRO A 77 -21.68 4.35 -2.94
CA PRO A 77 -22.24 4.52 -1.60
C PRO A 77 -22.13 5.93 -0.98
N HIS A 78 -21.38 6.84 -1.59
CA HIS A 78 -21.21 8.21 -1.11
C HIS A 78 -21.96 9.20 -2.00
N GLY A 79 -22.63 8.71 -3.04
CA GLY A 79 -23.32 9.53 -4.01
C GLY A 79 -24.66 10.03 -3.50
N GLY A 80 -25.14 11.09 -4.12
CA GLY A 80 -26.38 11.79 -3.79
C GLY A 80 -26.33 12.66 -2.52
N GLY A 81 -27.53 13.00 -2.04
CA GLY A 81 -27.75 14.07 -1.08
C GLY A 81 -27.82 15.45 -1.76
N GLU A 82 -28.50 16.39 -1.11
CA GLU A 82 -28.58 17.76 -1.59
C GLU A 82 -27.26 18.50 -1.33
N GLY A 83 -26.75 19.18 -2.36
CA GLY A 83 -25.46 19.87 -2.29
C GLY A 83 -24.27 18.92 -2.03
N ARG A 84 -23.18 19.46 -1.49
CA ARG A 84 -21.96 18.69 -1.23
C ARG A 84 -22.02 17.99 0.12
N THR A 85 -22.36 16.70 0.12
CA THR A 85 -22.38 15.89 1.34
C THR A 85 -21.29 14.81 1.35
N LYS A 86 -21.14 14.12 2.50
CA LYS A 86 -20.23 12.97 2.66
C LYS A 86 -20.97 11.62 2.57
N GLY A 87 -22.26 11.62 2.17
CA GLY A 87 -23.11 10.42 2.13
C GLY A 87 -23.46 9.81 3.49
N GLY A 88 -23.19 10.51 4.60
CA GLY A 88 -23.62 10.13 5.96
C GLY A 88 -23.03 8.83 6.53
N ARG A 89 -22.00 8.24 5.90
CA ARG A 89 -21.47 6.91 6.28
C ARG A 89 -19.95 6.87 6.43
N HIS A 90 -19.46 5.78 7.03
CA HIS A 90 -18.02 5.51 7.05
C HIS A 90 -17.46 5.43 5.62
N PRO A 91 -16.25 5.97 5.35
CA PRO A 91 -15.68 5.95 4.01
C PRO A 91 -15.50 4.55 3.45
N VAL A 92 -16.15 4.28 2.33
CA VAL A 92 -16.09 3.01 1.59
C VAL A 92 -15.62 3.21 0.15
N SER A 93 -15.19 2.12 -0.46
CA SER A 93 -14.97 1.99 -1.91
C SER A 93 -16.30 1.89 -2.67
N PRO A 94 -16.29 1.97 -4.02
CA PRO A 94 -17.52 1.84 -4.82
C PRO A 94 -18.29 0.54 -4.55
N THR A 95 -17.60 -0.54 -4.19
CA THR A 95 -18.20 -1.84 -3.86
C THR A 95 -18.57 -1.99 -2.38
N GLY A 96 -18.56 -0.89 -1.60
CA GLY A 96 -18.93 -0.91 -0.18
C GLY A 96 -17.83 -1.38 0.78
N LYS A 97 -16.67 -1.82 0.29
CA LYS A 97 -15.55 -2.20 1.16
C LYS A 97 -14.98 -0.99 1.90
N SER A 98 -14.82 -1.08 3.22
CA SER A 98 -14.30 0.02 4.04
C SER A 98 -12.90 0.48 3.60
N ALA A 99 -12.75 1.79 3.38
CA ALA A 99 -11.51 2.41 2.90
C ALA A 99 -10.58 2.87 4.04
N LYS A 100 -11.07 2.89 5.28
CA LYS A 100 -10.30 3.28 6.48
C LYS A 100 -10.22 2.11 7.47
N GLY A 101 -9.01 1.73 7.88
CA GLY A 101 -8.78 0.86 9.04
C GLY A 101 -9.01 -0.64 8.85
N GLY A 102 -9.48 -1.09 7.67
CA GLY A 102 -9.73 -2.50 7.40
C GLY A 102 -8.48 -3.29 6.96
N GLY A 103 -8.16 -4.38 7.65
CA GLY A 103 -7.22 -5.39 7.14
C GLY A 103 -7.85 -6.15 5.97
N THR A 104 -7.25 -6.08 4.78
CA THR A 104 -7.83 -6.68 3.56
C THR A 104 -7.22 -8.02 3.17
N ARG A 105 -6.13 -8.43 3.83
CA ARG A 105 -5.44 -9.69 3.55
C ARG A 105 -6.19 -10.86 4.18
N LYS A 106 -6.35 -11.95 3.41
CA LYS A 106 -6.90 -13.22 3.91
C LYS A 106 -6.11 -13.71 5.14
N PRO A 107 -6.77 -14.03 6.28
CA PRO A 107 -6.09 -14.46 7.51
C PRO A 107 -5.28 -15.75 7.30
N ARG A 108 -5.89 -16.79 6.73
CA ARG A 108 -5.30 -18.12 6.53
C ARG A 108 -4.38 -18.23 5.30
N LYS A 109 -3.78 -17.14 4.84
CA LYS A 109 -2.87 -17.20 3.68
C LYS A 109 -1.55 -17.86 4.12
N PRO A 110 -1.05 -18.95 3.49
CA PRO A 110 0.14 -19.68 3.95
C PRO A 110 1.39 -18.80 4.12
N SER A 111 1.60 -17.85 3.19
CA SER A 111 2.66 -16.83 3.27
C SER A 111 2.57 -15.89 4.51
N GLY A 112 1.55 -16.02 5.35
CA GLY A 112 1.44 -15.37 6.65
C GLY A 112 2.48 -15.90 7.64
N ALA A 113 2.80 -17.20 7.58
CA ALA A 113 3.81 -17.83 8.46
C ALA A 113 5.22 -17.25 8.26
N ALA A 114 5.52 -16.71 7.08
CA ALA A 114 6.80 -16.07 6.80
C ALA A 114 6.92 -14.65 7.39
N ILE A 115 5.88 -14.09 8.00
CA ILE A 115 5.87 -12.70 8.49
C ILE A 115 6.11 -12.70 9.98
N ILE A 116 7.27 -12.19 10.39
CA ILE A 116 7.63 -12.04 11.80
C ILE A 116 6.96 -10.81 12.38
N ARG A 117 7.02 -9.68 11.66
CA ARG A 117 6.46 -8.41 12.12
C ARG A 117 5.79 -7.67 10.99
N ARG A 118 4.51 -7.34 11.14
CA ARG A 118 3.77 -6.54 10.15
C ARG A 118 4.31 -5.12 10.06
N ARG A 119 4.08 -4.49 8.89
CA ARG A 119 4.36 -3.07 8.66
C ARG A 119 3.71 -2.15 9.70
N LYS A 120 4.36 -1.04 9.99
CA LYS A 120 3.82 0.06 10.81
C LYS A 120 2.94 0.96 9.93
N SER A 121 1.69 1.13 10.31
CA SER A 121 0.80 2.12 9.73
C SER A 121 1.03 3.46 10.42
N ARG A 122 1.18 4.54 9.64
CA ARG A 122 1.27 5.91 10.20
C ARG A 122 0.03 6.30 11.02
N ARG A 123 -1.14 5.79 10.64
CA ARG A 123 -2.42 6.12 11.30
C ARG A 123 -2.82 5.14 12.41
N TYR A 124 -2.53 3.86 12.23
CA TYR A 124 -3.06 2.78 13.08
C TYR A 124 -1.98 2.09 13.92
N GLY A 125 -0.76 2.63 13.93
CA GLY A 125 0.37 2.01 14.61
C GLY A 125 0.80 0.68 13.98
N GLN A 126 1.41 -0.18 14.79
CA GLN A 126 1.84 -1.50 14.33
C GLN A 126 0.63 -2.43 14.17
N LEU A 127 0.46 -2.97 12.96
CA LEU A 127 -0.63 -3.90 12.70
C LEU A 127 -0.37 -5.22 13.42
N LYS A 128 -1.40 -5.77 14.08
CA LYS A 128 -1.32 -7.08 14.74
C LYS A 128 -1.26 -8.20 13.69
N LEU A 129 -0.52 -9.26 14.01
CA LEU A 129 -0.68 -10.54 13.33
C LEU A 129 -2.05 -11.11 13.74
N ARG A 130 -2.79 -11.59 12.74
CA ARG A 130 -4.07 -12.28 12.88
C ARG A 130 -3.92 -13.63 12.21
#